data_AF-A0AB38WWL3-F1
#
_entry.id   AF-A0AB38WWL3-F1
#
_cell.length_a   1.000
_cell.length_b   1.000
_cell.length_c   1.000
_cell.angle_alpha   90.00
_cell.angle_beta   90.00
_cell.angle_gamma   90.00
#
_symmetry.space_group_name_H-M   'P 1'
#
loop_
_entity.id
_entity.type
_entity.pdbx_description
1 polymer ?
#
loop_
_entity_poly.entity_id
_entity_poly.type
_entity_poly.pdbx_seq_one_letter_code
_entity_poly.pdbx_strand_id
1 'polypeptide(L)'
;MSLSDPSPRASALALASVNPQGKALGLRPGDILLRVDGHAVDGKTKDIQALFREHPDRARALWIWRDGQVWPVLGRSAILGRWRVMPKPEVIVTLPDHSPTDRMQNFDVMIGPDETYDAQPRTPSVVALFPPLYMIQMRLWTPLILWAALTLVSVPLGWIAGAALQMLICVYFWRAAPMLVRTDRTARGFRLWRVIAARSERELHRQMTTLAPDLRFVHAPVRSVPKPVEAR
;
A
#
# COMPACT_ATOMS: atom_id res chain seq x y z
N MET A 1 -52.87 11.35 -3.73
CA MET A 1 -51.89 10.26 -3.59
C MET A 1 -50.59 10.76 -4.21
N SER A 2 -49.74 11.42 -3.41
CA SER A 2 -48.56 12.12 -3.92
C SER A 2 -47.42 11.11 -4.09
N LEU A 3 -46.98 10.91 -5.33
CA LEU A 3 -45.75 10.18 -5.64
C LEU A 3 -44.59 10.95 -5.02
N SER A 4 -43.93 10.33 -4.07
CA SER A 4 -42.69 10.81 -3.47
C SER A 4 -41.63 10.97 -4.55
N ASP A 5 -41.10 12.19 -4.63
CA ASP A 5 -39.90 12.54 -5.40
C ASP A 5 -38.77 11.53 -5.09
N PRO A 6 -38.08 10.95 -6.09
CA PRO A 6 -36.92 10.12 -5.82
C PRO A 6 -35.84 11.00 -5.20
N SER A 7 -35.53 10.73 -3.93
CA SER A 7 -34.37 11.29 -3.22
C SER A 7 -33.16 11.34 -4.17
N PRO A 8 -32.42 12.47 -4.27
CA PRO A 8 -31.35 12.60 -5.24
C PRO A 8 -30.37 11.45 -5.03
N ARG A 9 -30.30 10.55 -6.02
CA ARG A 9 -29.42 9.38 -5.95
C ARG A 9 -28.02 9.90 -5.64
N ALA A 10 -27.50 9.56 -4.45
CA ALA A 10 -26.18 9.95 -4.04
C ALA A 10 -25.20 9.59 -5.17
N SER A 11 -24.43 10.57 -5.63
CA SER A 11 -23.52 10.40 -6.76
C SER A 11 -22.12 10.15 -6.23
N ALA A 12 -21.39 9.21 -6.82
CA ALA A 12 -19.99 8.93 -6.53
C ALA A 12 -19.10 9.25 -7.73
N LEU A 13 -17.79 9.15 -7.57
CA LEU A 13 -16.83 9.33 -8.65
C LEU A 13 -16.09 8.01 -8.93
N ALA A 14 -16.17 7.55 -10.17
CA ALA A 14 -15.41 6.41 -10.66
C ALA A 14 -14.22 6.86 -11.51
N LEU A 15 -13.09 6.15 -11.43
CA LEU A 15 -11.94 6.36 -12.30
C LEU A 15 -12.26 5.80 -13.69
N ALA A 16 -12.49 6.66 -14.67
CA ALA A 16 -12.63 6.27 -16.08
C ALA A 16 -11.28 5.88 -16.70
N SER A 17 -10.20 6.51 -16.25
CA SER A 17 -8.82 6.18 -16.64
C SER A 17 -7.88 6.51 -15.50
N VAL A 18 -6.72 5.86 -15.44
CA VAL A 18 -5.74 6.03 -14.35
C VAL A 18 -4.39 6.44 -14.93
N ASN A 19 -3.84 7.53 -14.40
CA ASN A 19 -2.53 8.04 -14.80
C ASN A 19 -1.38 7.32 -14.05
N PRO A 20 -0.10 7.61 -14.32
CA PRO A 20 1.01 6.96 -13.61
C PRO A 20 0.97 7.12 -12.08
N GLN A 21 0.50 8.25 -11.55
CA GLN A 21 0.38 8.48 -10.11
C GLN A 21 -0.70 7.58 -9.47
N GLY A 22 -1.88 7.47 -10.11
CA GLY A 22 -2.92 6.56 -9.66
C GLY A 22 -2.52 5.09 -9.79
N LYS A 23 -1.82 4.72 -10.88
CA LYS A 23 -1.28 3.37 -11.05
C LYS A 23 -0.24 3.04 -9.99
N ALA A 24 0.60 4.01 -9.63
CA ALA A 24 1.55 3.86 -8.54
C ALA A 24 0.85 3.59 -7.20
N LEU A 25 -0.39 4.03 -7.01
CA LEU A 25 -1.24 3.72 -5.85
C LEU A 25 -2.06 2.41 -6.01
N GLY A 26 -1.79 1.61 -7.04
CA GLY A 26 -2.53 0.36 -7.29
C GLY A 26 -3.97 0.56 -7.78
N LEU A 27 -4.32 1.78 -8.19
CA LEU A 27 -5.65 2.10 -8.70
C LEU A 27 -5.82 1.60 -10.13
N ARG A 28 -7.07 1.29 -10.48
CA ARG A 28 -7.48 0.76 -11.79
C ARG A 28 -8.69 1.52 -12.33
N PRO A 29 -8.91 1.52 -13.65
CA PRO A 29 -10.17 1.98 -14.20
C PRO A 29 -11.33 1.19 -13.60
N GLY A 30 -12.42 1.89 -13.25
CA GLY A 30 -13.57 1.32 -12.54
C GLY A 30 -13.56 1.52 -11.03
N ASP A 31 -12.42 1.87 -10.43
CA ASP A 31 -12.33 2.18 -9.00
C ASP A 31 -13.24 3.35 -8.62
N ILE A 32 -14.03 3.19 -7.57
CA ILE A 32 -14.99 4.19 -7.12
C ILE A 32 -14.48 4.84 -5.84
N LEU A 33 -14.38 6.16 -5.84
CA LEU A 33 -14.08 6.94 -4.66
C LEU A 33 -15.36 7.23 -3.88
N LEU A 34 -15.42 6.72 -2.65
CA LEU A 34 -16.56 6.88 -1.76
C LEU A 34 -16.39 8.07 -0.80
N ARG A 35 -15.17 8.24 -0.24
CA ARG A 35 -14.87 9.28 0.76
C ARG A 35 -13.43 9.79 0.65
N VAL A 36 -13.21 11.03 1.08
CA VAL A 36 -11.88 11.66 1.27
C VAL A 36 -11.78 12.15 2.71
N ASP A 37 -10.81 11.65 3.49
CA ASP A 37 -10.64 11.99 4.91
C ASP A 37 -11.96 11.90 5.71
N GLY A 38 -12.78 10.88 5.45
CA GLY A 38 -14.08 10.69 6.11
C GLY A 38 -15.26 11.44 5.48
N HIS A 39 -15.01 12.45 4.63
CA HIS A 39 -16.05 13.22 3.96
C HIS A 39 -16.59 12.47 2.73
N ALA A 40 -17.91 12.37 2.60
CA ALA A 40 -18.55 11.76 1.44
C ALA A 40 -18.28 12.58 0.17
N VAL A 41 -18.09 11.87 -0.94
CA VAL A 41 -17.94 12.49 -2.25
C VAL A 41 -19.30 12.46 -2.96
N ASP A 42 -19.85 13.63 -3.28
CA ASP A 42 -21.17 13.78 -3.90
C ASP A 42 -21.10 13.96 -5.43
N GLY A 43 -20.11 13.34 -6.08
CA GLY A 43 -19.99 13.35 -7.55
C GLY A 43 -19.37 14.62 -8.16
N LYS A 44 -18.91 15.58 -7.37
CA LYS A 44 -18.25 16.80 -7.87
C LYS A 44 -16.73 16.70 -7.78
N THR A 45 -16.06 16.62 -8.93
CA THR A 45 -14.57 16.54 -8.98
C THR A 45 -13.89 17.81 -8.45
N LYS A 46 -14.51 18.98 -8.61
CA LYS A 46 -13.99 20.26 -8.10
C LYS A 46 -13.81 20.25 -6.58
N ASP A 47 -14.70 19.58 -5.87
CA ASP A 47 -14.69 19.54 -4.40
C ASP A 47 -13.48 18.76 -3.89
N ILE A 48 -13.12 17.67 -4.56
CA ILE A 48 -11.89 16.92 -4.23
C ILE A 48 -10.65 17.75 -4.55
N GLN A 49 -10.60 18.41 -5.71
CA GLN A 49 -9.48 19.28 -6.04
C GLN A 49 -9.34 20.44 -5.05
N ALA A 50 -10.44 20.94 -4.49
CA ALA A 50 -10.42 21.96 -3.45
C ALA A 50 -9.82 21.40 -2.15
N LEU A 51 -10.24 20.20 -1.72
CA LEU A 51 -9.66 19.51 -0.55
C LEU A 51 -8.13 19.39 -0.69
N PHE A 52 -7.62 18.90 -1.82
CA PHE A 52 -6.17 18.79 -1.99
C PHE A 52 -5.43 20.14 -2.08
N ARG A 53 -6.11 21.24 -2.46
CA ARG A 53 -5.51 22.58 -2.52
C ARG A 53 -5.43 23.27 -1.16
N GLU A 54 -6.35 22.97 -0.25
CA GLU A 54 -6.37 23.57 1.09
C GLU A 54 -5.14 23.16 1.92
N HIS A 55 -4.66 21.93 1.73
CA HIS A 55 -3.47 21.41 2.40
C HIS A 55 -2.61 20.59 1.41
N PRO A 56 -1.81 21.24 0.55
CA PRO A 56 -1.08 20.57 -0.54
C PRO A 56 0.00 19.60 -0.05
N ASP A 57 0.57 19.84 1.14
CA ASP A 57 1.62 18.99 1.71
C ASP A 57 1.08 17.77 2.46
N ARG A 58 -0.24 17.73 2.72
CA ARG A 58 -0.88 16.68 3.50
C ARG A 58 -1.40 15.57 2.59
N ALA A 59 -0.97 14.34 2.85
CA ALA A 59 -1.61 13.17 2.26
C ALA A 59 -3.03 13.01 2.81
N ARG A 60 -3.98 12.65 1.95
CA ARG A 60 -5.40 12.45 2.26
C ARG A 60 -5.80 11.00 2.06
N ALA A 61 -6.64 10.46 2.93
CA ALA A 61 -7.16 9.10 2.86
C ALA A 61 -8.32 9.03 1.87
N LEU A 62 -8.11 8.33 0.78
CA LEU A 62 -9.09 8.05 -0.28
C LEU A 62 -9.68 6.67 -0.04
N TRP A 63 -10.98 6.60 0.27
CA TRP A 63 -11.68 5.32 0.44
C TRP A 63 -12.18 4.83 -0.91
N ILE A 64 -11.50 3.81 -1.41
CA ILE A 64 -11.72 3.23 -2.73
C ILE A 64 -12.57 1.97 -2.60
N TRP A 65 -13.56 1.85 -3.48
CA TRP A 65 -14.37 0.67 -3.68
C TRP A 65 -14.03 0.01 -5.01
N ARG A 66 -13.90 -1.32 -4.98
CA ARG A 66 -13.76 -2.21 -6.15
C ARG A 66 -14.29 -3.59 -5.79
N ASP A 67 -15.12 -4.18 -6.65
CA ASP A 67 -15.59 -5.56 -6.55
C ASP A 67 -16.14 -5.93 -5.15
N GLY A 68 -16.96 -5.04 -4.57
CA GLY A 68 -17.58 -5.27 -3.25
C GLY A 68 -16.66 -4.99 -2.05
N GLN A 69 -15.39 -4.63 -2.27
CA GLN A 69 -14.41 -4.38 -1.23
C GLN A 69 -14.13 -2.88 -1.11
N VAL A 70 -13.92 -2.41 0.13
CA VAL A 70 -13.54 -1.02 0.41
C VAL A 70 -12.26 -0.97 1.21
N TRP A 71 -11.32 -0.13 0.79
CA TRP A 71 -10.08 0.10 1.52
C TRP A 71 -9.61 1.55 1.35
N PRO A 72 -8.87 2.08 2.34
CA PRO A 72 -8.28 3.41 2.24
C PRO A 72 -6.94 3.36 1.47
N VAL A 73 -6.62 4.45 0.78
CA VAL A 73 -5.34 4.70 0.10
C VAL A 73 -4.91 6.13 0.37
N LEU A 74 -3.65 6.38 0.76
CA LEU A 74 -3.16 7.75 0.88
C LEU A 74 -2.74 8.30 -0.47
N GLY A 75 -3.39 9.37 -0.90
CA GLY A 75 -3.00 10.18 -2.05
C GLY A 75 -2.50 11.55 -1.62
N ARG A 76 -1.59 12.15 -2.40
CA ARG A 76 -1.18 13.56 -2.25
C ARG A 76 -1.78 14.48 -3.31
N SER A 77 -2.60 13.93 -4.20
CA SER A 77 -3.21 14.68 -5.30
C SER A 77 -4.56 14.08 -5.66
N ALA A 78 -5.48 14.94 -6.10
CA ALA A 78 -6.75 14.56 -6.73
C ALA A 78 -6.56 14.04 -8.18
N ILE A 79 -5.41 14.34 -8.79
CA ILE A 79 -5.09 14.04 -10.19
C ILE A 79 -4.54 12.61 -10.28
N LEU A 80 -5.42 11.62 -10.09
CA LEU A 80 -5.08 10.20 -10.18
C LEU A 80 -5.50 9.59 -11.53
N GLY A 81 -6.09 10.40 -12.39
CA GLY A 81 -6.69 9.98 -13.64
C GLY A 81 -7.85 10.88 -14.04
N ARG A 82 -8.80 10.32 -14.80
CA ARG A 82 -10.05 11.01 -15.14
C ARG A 82 -11.19 10.45 -14.30
N TRP A 83 -11.82 11.31 -13.53
CA TRP A 83 -13.02 10.98 -12.75
C TRP A 83 -14.27 11.12 -13.61
N ARG A 84 -15.23 10.21 -13.44
CA ARG A 84 -16.56 10.25 -14.04
C ARG A 84 -17.60 10.08 -12.96
N VAL A 85 -18.65 10.88 -13.02
CA VAL A 85 -19.80 10.76 -12.11
C VAL A 85 -20.53 9.45 -12.40
N MET A 86 -20.83 8.71 -11.35
CA MET A 86 -21.61 7.49 -11.43
C MET A 86 -22.58 7.41 -10.24
N PRO A 87 -23.68 6.66 -10.36
CA PRO A 87 -24.53 6.35 -9.20
C PRO A 87 -23.68 5.71 -8.10
N LYS A 88 -23.83 6.19 -6.87
CA LYS A 88 -23.15 5.59 -5.73
C LYS A 88 -23.59 4.12 -5.60
N PRO A 89 -22.66 3.16 -5.46
CA PRO A 89 -23.02 1.79 -5.16
C PRO A 89 -23.87 1.75 -3.88
N GLU A 90 -24.94 0.97 -3.88
CA GLU A 90 -25.79 0.74 -2.72
C GLU A 90 -25.08 -0.22 -1.75
N VAL A 91 -23.94 0.23 -1.26
CA VAL A 91 -23.04 -0.53 -0.41
C VAL A 91 -22.99 0.19 0.92
N ILE A 92 -23.74 -0.33 1.89
CA ILE A 92 -23.68 0.10 3.29
C ILE A 92 -22.43 -0.54 3.90
N VAL A 93 -21.25 -0.03 3.53
CA VAL A 93 -20.05 -0.27 4.32
C VAL A 93 -19.99 0.86 5.33
N THR A 94 -20.07 0.51 6.61
CA THR A 94 -19.82 1.43 7.73
C THR A 94 -18.36 1.84 7.65
N LEU A 95 -18.08 2.85 6.83
CA LEU A 95 -16.76 3.45 6.73
C LEU A 95 -16.53 4.26 8.01
N PRO A 96 -15.34 4.19 8.62
CA PRO A 96 -15.02 4.99 9.78
C PRO A 96 -15.32 6.46 9.50
N ASP A 97 -16.10 7.10 10.37
CA ASP A 97 -16.57 8.48 10.14
C ASP A 97 -15.40 9.44 9.99
N HIS A 98 -14.35 9.28 10.80
CA HIS A 98 -13.08 10.00 10.69
C HIS A 98 -11.95 9.07 11.13
N SER A 99 -11.06 8.68 10.22
CA SER A 99 -9.79 8.06 10.59
C SER A 99 -8.68 9.10 10.43
N PRO A 100 -7.99 9.53 11.49
CA PRO A 100 -6.88 10.47 11.38
C PRO A 100 -5.81 9.96 10.41
N THR A 101 -5.73 10.64 9.27
CA THR A 101 -4.76 10.39 8.20
C THR A 101 -3.31 10.56 8.66
N ASP A 102 -3.10 11.35 9.72
CA ASP A 102 -1.80 11.77 10.26
C ASP A 102 -0.91 10.61 10.75
N ARG A 103 -1.50 9.44 11.00
CA ARG A 103 -0.76 8.24 11.42
C ARG A 103 -0.81 7.10 10.41
N MET A 104 -1.46 7.30 9.27
CA MET A 104 -1.56 6.27 8.26
C MET A 104 -0.33 6.31 7.35
N GLN A 105 0.05 5.15 6.83
CA GLN A 105 1.04 5.03 5.77
C GLN A 105 0.57 4.02 4.73
N ASN A 106 1.04 4.17 3.49
CA ASN A 106 0.73 3.25 2.43
C ASN A 106 1.57 1.97 2.55
N PHE A 107 0.90 0.83 2.48
CA PHE A 107 1.49 -0.47 2.38
C PHE A 107 1.23 -1.07 1.00
N ASP A 108 2.28 -1.60 0.38
CA ASP A 108 2.19 -2.44 -0.81
C ASP A 108 1.77 -3.84 -0.41
N VAL A 109 0.58 -4.25 -0.84
CA VAL A 109 0.12 -5.63 -0.67
C VAL A 109 0.40 -6.38 -1.96
N MET A 110 1.29 -7.35 -1.86
CA MET A 110 1.71 -8.21 -2.96
C MET A 110 1.17 -9.61 -2.74
N ILE A 111 0.58 -10.22 -3.77
CA ILE A 111 0.07 -11.60 -3.73
C ILE A 111 1.04 -12.51 -4.46
N GLY A 112 1.41 -13.60 -3.81
CA GLY A 112 2.26 -14.66 -4.35
C GLY A 112 1.45 -15.76 -5.02
N PRO A 113 2.12 -16.72 -5.67
CA PRO A 113 1.46 -17.85 -6.35
C PRO A 113 0.78 -18.83 -5.38
N ASP A 114 1.28 -18.97 -4.16
CA ASP A 114 0.84 -20.00 -3.20
C ASP A 114 -0.26 -19.51 -2.24
N GLU A 115 -1.19 -18.68 -2.72
CA GLU A 115 -2.22 -18.02 -1.88
C GLU A 115 -1.63 -17.24 -0.69
N THR A 116 -0.38 -16.82 -0.83
CA THR A 116 0.31 -16.02 0.18
C THR A 116 0.21 -14.55 -0.19
N TYR A 117 0.23 -13.69 0.83
CA TYR A 117 0.45 -12.26 0.64
C TYR A 117 1.65 -11.80 1.45
N ASP A 118 2.34 -10.81 0.90
CA ASP A 118 3.34 -10.01 1.59
C ASP A 118 2.86 -8.56 1.62
N ALA A 119 3.19 -7.86 2.69
CA ALA A 119 2.71 -6.53 2.99
C ALA A 119 3.87 -5.67 3.47
N GLN A 120 4.15 -4.59 2.75
CA GLN A 120 5.35 -3.80 3.03
C GLN A 120 5.09 -2.31 3.05
N PRO A 121 5.63 -1.59 4.04
CA PRO A 121 5.50 -0.15 4.08
C PRO A 121 6.25 0.50 2.93
N ARG A 122 5.67 1.54 2.32
CA ARG A 122 6.36 2.36 1.31
C ARG A 122 7.39 3.32 1.89
N THR A 123 7.39 3.50 3.21
CA THR A 123 8.37 4.30 3.92
C THR A 123 9.59 3.44 4.25
N PRO A 124 10.82 3.97 4.06
CA PRO A 124 12.02 3.22 4.40
C PRO A 124 12.09 3.01 5.90
N SER A 125 12.31 1.75 6.32
CA SER A 125 12.51 1.42 7.73
C SER A 125 13.83 1.99 8.23
N VAL A 126 13.86 2.50 9.46
CA VAL A 126 15.11 2.97 10.10
C VAL A 126 16.14 1.83 10.21
N VAL A 127 15.69 0.58 10.33
CA VAL A 127 16.56 -0.61 10.34
C VAL A 127 17.35 -0.72 9.03
N ALA A 128 16.84 -0.21 7.91
CA ALA A 128 17.56 -0.22 6.63
C ALA A 128 18.77 0.74 6.58
N LEU A 129 18.95 1.60 7.60
CA LEU A 129 20.21 2.33 7.81
C LEU A 129 21.36 1.41 8.25
N PHE A 130 21.03 0.18 8.68
CA PHE A 130 21.95 -0.93 8.87
C PHE A 130 21.71 -1.97 7.76
N PRO A 131 22.24 -1.76 6.53
CA PRO A 131 21.95 -2.60 5.38
C PRO A 131 22.07 -4.11 5.61
N PRO A 132 23.15 -4.64 6.23
CA PRO A 132 23.28 -6.10 6.37
C PRO A 132 22.17 -6.69 7.25
N LEU A 133 21.83 -6.03 8.36
CA LEU A 133 20.78 -6.50 9.27
C LEU A 133 19.41 -6.51 8.56
N TYR A 134 19.08 -5.42 7.86
CA TYR A 134 17.82 -5.31 7.13
C TYR A 134 17.72 -6.35 6.01
N MET A 135 18.78 -6.55 5.23
CA MET A 135 18.79 -7.50 4.12
C MET A 135 18.67 -8.95 4.60
N ILE A 136 19.36 -9.31 5.69
CA ILE A 136 19.24 -10.65 6.28
C ILE A 136 17.81 -10.87 6.79
N GLN A 137 17.24 -9.89 7.51
CA GLN A 137 15.87 -9.97 8.02
C GLN A 137 14.85 -10.15 6.89
N MET A 138 14.98 -9.39 5.80
CA MET A 138 14.09 -9.46 4.63
C MET A 138 14.45 -10.61 3.66
N ARG A 139 15.50 -11.39 3.96
CA ARG A 139 16.06 -12.46 3.11
C ARG A 139 16.42 -12.00 1.68
N LEU A 140 16.97 -10.79 1.58
CA LEU A 140 17.45 -10.15 0.36
C LEU A 140 18.92 -10.49 0.10
N TRP A 141 19.19 -11.69 -0.42
CA TRP A 141 20.55 -12.18 -0.63
C TRP A 141 21.30 -11.44 -1.75
N THR A 142 20.64 -11.13 -2.87
CA THR A 142 21.30 -10.43 -3.99
C THR A 142 21.78 -9.02 -3.61
N PRO A 143 20.94 -8.16 -2.98
CA PRO A 143 21.41 -6.86 -2.49
C PRO A 143 22.50 -6.96 -1.41
N LEU A 144 22.47 -8.02 -0.58
CA LEU A 144 23.49 -8.25 0.45
C LEU A 144 24.87 -8.54 -0.13
N ILE A 145 24.94 -9.39 -1.16
CA ILE A 145 26.19 -9.67 -1.86
C ILE A 145 26.74 -8.40 -2.50
N LEU A 146 25.87 -7.60 -3.14
CA LEU A 146 26.26 -6.31 -3.73
C LEU A 146 26.82 -5.34 -2.68
N TRP A 147 26.15 -5.21 -1.54
CA TRP A 147 26.63 -4.40 -0.43
C TRP A 147 27.99 -4.88 0.10
N ALA A 148 28.18 -6.20 0.23
CA ALA A 148 29.45 -6.78 0.68
C ALA A 148 30.59 -6.49 -0.31
N ALA A 149 30.32 -6.61 -1.62
CA ALA A 149 31.29 -6.28 -2.66
C ALA A 149 31.68 -4.79 -2.65
N LEU A 150 30.71 -3.88 -2.52
CA LEU A 150 30.97 -2.44 -2.39
C LEU A 150 31.78 -2.11 -1.13
N THR A 151 31.48 -2.78 -0.02
CA THR A 151 32.24 -2.64 1.23
C THR A 151 33.69 -3.08 1.04
N LEU A 152 33.94 -4.20 0.34
CA LEU A 152 35.30 -4.68 0.06
C LEU A 152 36.09 -3.68 -0.81
N VAL A 153 35.45 -3.07 -1.80
CA VAL A 153 36.06 -2.02 -2.65
C VAL A 153 36.42 -0.77 -1.83
N SER A 154 35.73 -0.50 -0.72
CA SER A 154 36.02 0.65 0.14
C SER A 154 37.28 0.49 1.01
N VAL A 155 37.73 -0.74 1.27
CA VAL A 155 38.87 -1.06 2.15
C VAL A 155 40.18 -0.34 1.74
N PRO A 156 40.62 -0.37 0.46
CA PRO A 156 41.87 0.28 0.06
C PRO A 156 41.84 1.81 0.12
N LEU A 157 40.67 2.46 0.26
CA LEU A 157 40.55 3.92 0.29
C LEU A 157 41.01 4.54 1.63
N GLY A 158 41.36 3.72 2.61
CA GLY A 158 41.71 4.15 3.96
C GLY A 158 40.48 4.55 4.78
N TRP A 159 40.68 4.80 6.07
CA TRP A 159 39.60 4.91 7.04
C TRP A 159 38.64 6.09 6.79
N ILE A 160 39.15 7.26 6.40
CA ILE A 160 38.32 8.47 6.23
C ILE A 160 37.46 8.37 4.96
N ALA A 161 38.10 8.14 3.80
CA ALA A 161 37.38 8.05 2.53
C ALA A 161 36.50 6.79 2.47
N GLY A 162 36.95 5.67 3.03
CA GLY A 162 36.16 4.46 3.18
C GLY A 162 34.93 4.67 4.06
N ALA A 163 35.06 5.35 5.21
CA ALA A 163 33.91 5.67 6.07
C ALA A 163 32.90 6.61 5.39
N ALA A 164 33.37 7.65 4.68
CA ALA A 164 32.50 8.55 3.94
C ALA A 164 31.72 7.80 2.83
N LEU A 165 32.41 6.92 2.09
CA LEU A 165 31.78 6.07 1.08
C LEU A 165 30.75 5.10 1.72
N GLN A 166 31.08 4.51 2.87
CA GLN A 166 30.18 3.61 3.56
C GLN A 166 28.92 4.32 4.06
N MET A 167 29.03 5.57 4.54
CA MET A 167 27.85 6.37 4.90
C MET A 167 26.95 6.59 3.68
N LEU A 168 27.53 6.93 2.52
CA LEU A 168 26.77 7.09 1.28
C LEU A 168 26.08 5.78 0.86
N ILE A 169 26.77 4.64 0.97
CA ILE A 169 26.22 3.32 0.70
C ILE A 169 25.03 3.03 1.63
N CYS A 170 25.18 3.26 2.94
CA CYS A 170 24.09 3.04 3.90
C CYS A 170 22.87 3.92 3.61
N VAL A 171 23.08 5.21 3.31
CA VAL A 171 21.99 6.13 2.95
C VAL A 171 21.32 5.72 1.64
N TYR A 172 22.10 5.27 0.65
CA TYR A 172 21.57 4.75 -0.62
C TYR A 172 20.67 3.53 -0.38
N PHE A 173 21.17 2.51 0.33
CA PHE A 173 20.40 1.31 0.62
C PHE A 173 19.17 1.57 1.48
N TRP A 174 19.26 2.48 2.46
CA TRP A 174 18.12 2.93 3.25
C TRP A 174 17.02 3.53 2.38
N ARG A 175 17.36 4.43 1.46
CA ARG A 175 16.38 5.03 0.53
C ARG A 175 15.86 4.05 -0.51
N ALA A 176 16.68 3.10 -0.96
CA ALA A 176 16.32 2.10 -1.95
C ALA A 176 15.57 0.89 -1.36
N ALA A 177 15.53 0.74 -0.03
CA ALA A 177 14.99 -0.44 0.64
C ALA A 177 13.58 -0.86 0.17
N PRO A 178 12.57 0.02 0.09
CA PRO A 178 11.23 -0.38 -0.39
C PRO A 178 11.25 -0.90 -1.84
N MET A 179 12.13 -0.34 -2.69
CA MET A 179 12.25 -0.74 -4.08
C MET A 179 12.96 -2.10 -4.21
N LEU A 180 14.01 -2.33 -3.41
CA LEU A 180 14.76 -3.59 -3.41
C LEU A 180 13.86 -4.77 -3.06
N VAL A 181 13.04 -4.62 -2.01
CA VAL A 181 12.15 -5.72 -1.63
C VAL A 181 11.06 -5.94 -2.68
N ARG A 182 10.45 -4.88 -3.21
CA ARG A 182 9.45 -5.01 -4.29
C ARG A 182 10.01 -5.72 -5.52
N THR A 183 11.27 -5.44 -5.87
CA THR A 183 11.95 -6.07 -7.01
C THR A 183 12.24 -7.55 -6.74
N ASP A 184 12.77 -7.90 -5.56
CA ASP A 184 12.98 -9.30 -5.16
C ASP A 184 11.67 -10.09 -5.16
N ARG A 185 10.59 -9.52 -4.59
CA ARG A 185 9.28 -10.18 -4.58
C ARG A 185 8.70 -10.36 -5.97
N THR A 186 8.84 -9.37 -6.83
CA THR A 186 8.41 -9.48 -8.23
C THR A 186 9.19 -10.58 -8.96
N ALA A 187 10.50 -10.69 -8.71
CA ALA A 187 11.34 -11.77 -9.26
C ALA A 187 10.93 -13.16 -8.73
N ARG A 188 10.41 -13.25 -7.50
CA ARG A 188 9.82 -14.48 -6.93
C ARG A 188 8.37 -14.75 -7.38
N GLY A 189 7.85 -13.97 -8.32
CA GLY A 189 6.51 -14.18 -8.88
C GLY A 189 5.37 -13.48 -8.13
N PHE A 190 5.67 -12.69 -7.08
CA PHE A 190 4.65 -11.88 -6.44
C PHE A 190 4.19 -10.75 -7.35
N ARG A 191 2.90 -10.45 -7.34
CA ARG A 191 2.30 -9.34 -8.09
C ARG A 191 1.68 -8.32 -7.16
N LEU A 192 1.85 -7.03 -7.46
CA LEU A 192 1.17 -5.97 -6.71
C LEU A 192 -0.34 -6.11 -6.88
N TRP A 193 -1.06 -6.33 -5.78
CA TRP A 193 -2.51 -6.46 -5.79
C TRP A 193 -3.17 -5.10 -5.65
N ARG A 194 -2.87 -4.40 -4.55
CA ARG A 194 -3.35 -3.06 -4.23
C ARG A 194 -2.43 -2.39 -3.21
N VAL A 195 -2.56 -1.07 -3.09
CA VAL A 195 -1.98 -0.30 -2.00
C VAL A 195 -3.05 -0.08 -0.95
N ILE A 196 -2.73 -0.29 0.32
CA ILE A 196 -3.66 -0.08 1.43
C ILE A 196 -3.02 0.87 2.44
N ALA A 197 -3.78 1.86 2.88
CA ALA A 197 -3.39 2.75 3.96
C ALA A 197 -3.75 2.13 5.31
N ALA A 198 -2.78 2.00 6.21
CA ALA A 198 -3.01 1.55 7.57
C ALA A 198 -2.09 2.30 8.53
N ARG A 199 -2.42 2.35 9.83
CA ARG A 199 -1.55 2.98 10.84
C ARG A 199 -0.41 2.06 11.27
N SER A 200 -0.59 0.77 11.10
CA SER A 200 0.40 -0.25 11.45
C SER A 200 0.18 -1.50 10.63
N GLU A 201 1.20 -2.35 10.58
CA GLU A 201 1.14 -3.67 9.96
C GLU A 201 0.05 -4.54 10.62
N ARG A 202 -0.18 -4.41 11.93
CA ARG A 202 -1.27 -5.12 12.64
C ARG A 202 -2.65 -4.72 12.12
N GLU A 203 -2.88 -3.42 11.93
CA GLU A 203 -4.14 -2.92 11.37
C GLU A 203 -4.32 -3.39 9.92
N LEU A 204 -3.23 -3.39 9.14
CA LEU A 204 -3.26 -3.92 7.78
C LEU A 204 -3.65 -5.40 7.74
N HIS A 205 -3.06 -6.25 8.60
CA HIS A 205 -3.44 -7.66 8.68
C HIS A 205 -4.91 -7.84 9.06
N ARG A 206 -5.44 -7.01 9.97
CA ARG A 206 -6.87 -7.00 10.30
C ARG A 206 -7.75 -6.58 9.11
N GLN A 207 -7.31 -5.63 8.28
CA GLN A 207 -8.02 -5.29 7.05
C GLN A 207 -7.92 -6.44 6.03
N MET A 208 -6.78 -7.12 5.94
CA MET A 208 -6.57 -8.24 5.03
C MET A 208 -7.49 -9.43 5.35
N THR A 209 -7.77 -9.72 6.61
CA THR A 209 -8.73 -10.77 6.98
C THR A 209 -10.14 -10.50 6.45
N THR A 210 -10.51 -9.23 6.25
CA THR A 210 -11.81 -8.85 5.66
C THR A 210 -11.76 -8.80 4.13
N LEU A 211 -10.65 -8.31 3.56
CA LEU A 211 -10.51 -8.09 2.12
C LEU A 211 -10.17 -9.37 1.34
N ALA A 212 -9.43 -10.28 1.94
CA ALA A 212 -8.99 -11.52 1.32
C ALA A 212 -8.79 -12.60 2.41
N PRO A 213 -9.88 -13.19 2.92
CA PRO A 213 -9.82 -14.15 4.03
C PRO A 213 -9.03 -15.42 3.67
N ASP A 214 -8.95 -15.77 2.39
CA ASP A 214 -8.28 -16.97 1.90
C ASP A 214 -6.75 -16.82 1.83
N LEU A 215 -6.23 -15.57 1.86
CA LEU A 215 -4.80 -15.33 1.70
C LEU A 215 -4.05 -15.41 3.04
N ARG A 216 -2.90 -16.11 3.03
CA ARG A 216 -2.03 -16.25 4.21
C ARG A 216 -0.85 -15.30 4.17
N PHE A 217 -0.50 -14.69 5.30
CA PHE A 217 0.72 -13.89 5.36
C PHE A 217 1.98 -14.76 5.21
N VAL A 218 2.95 -14.34 4.38
CA VAL A 218 4.16 -15.12 4.05
C VAL A 218 5.01 -15.49 5.27
N HIS A 219 4.97 -14.70 6.34
CA HIS A 219 5.68 -14.96 7.59
C HIS A 219 4.79 -15.53 8.70
N ALA A 220 3.52 -15.84 8.43
CA ALA A 220 2.68 -16.49 9.43
C ALA A 220 3.17 -17.93 9.70
N PRO A 221 3.15 -18.38 10.97
CA PRO A 221 3.47 -19.77 11.28
C PRO A 221 2.52 -20.71 10.53
N VAL A 222 3.08 -21.75 9.92
CA VAL A 222 2.30 -22.79 9.23
C VAL A 222 1.39 -23.44 10.27
N ARG A 223 0.07 -23.28 10.14
CA ARG A 223 -0.87 -24.10 10.91
C ARG A 223 -0.63 -25.55 10.48
N SER A 224 -0.06 -26.35 11.36
CA SER A 224 -0.09 -27.81 11.20
C SER A 224 -1.55 -28.23 11.28
N VAL A 225 -2.13 -28.68 10.17
CA VAL A 225 -3.35 -29.48 10.22
C VAL A 225 -2.99 -30.72 11.06
N PRO A 226 -3.69 -31.01 12.16
CA PRO A 226 -3.42 -32.22 12.91
C PRO A 226 -3.60 -33.40 11.95
N LYS A 227 -2.54 -34.22 11.81
CA LYS A 227 -2.64 -35.49 11.08
C LYS A 227 -3.86 -36.24 11.61
N PRO A 228 -4.76 -36.76 10.74
CA PRO A 228 -5.79 -37.67 11.20
C PRO A 228 -5.11 -38.77 12.00
N VAL A 229 -5.54 -38.96 13.24
CA VAL A 229 -5.13 -40.13 14.02
C VAL A 229 -5.68 -41.33 13.26
N GLU A 230 -4.80 -42.07 12.57
CA GLU A 230 -5.16 -43.38 12.04
C GLU A 230 -5.59 -44.23 13.23
N ALA A 231 -6.91 -44.44 13.36
CA ALA A 231 -7.47 -45.38 14.30
C ALA A 231 -6.98 -46.77 13.90
N ARG A 232 -6.13 -47.35 14.75
CA ARG A 232 -5.80 -48.78 14.72
C ARG A 232 -6.92 -49.60 15.33
#